data_AF-S7V9F1-F1
#
_entry.id   AF-S7V9F1-F1
#
_cell.length_a   1.000
_cell.length_b   1.000
_cell.length_c   1.000
_cell.angle_alpha   90.00
_cell.angle_beta   90.00
_cell.angle_gamma   90.00
#
_symmetry.space_group_name_H-M   'P 1'
#
loop_
_entity.id
_entity.type
_entity.pdbx_description
1 polymer ?
#
loop_
_entity_poly.entity_id
_entity_poly.type
_entity_poly.pdbx_seq_one_letter_code
_entity_poly.pdbx_strand_id
1 'polypeptide(L)'
;MEFEEANDPEILTRISQYELAFRMQTSVPETMNINDEPEYIHQMYGTNPGQASFANNCLLARRLVEKGVRFVQLFDNRWDTHGVGAGNGVGEGMRRSCKNIDQPIAALLRDLKQRGLLDDTLVVWGGEFGRTPMMESRTGEGFDGRDHHLEAFTMWMAGAGVKKGHIHGATDEIGYYGIEGRTHVHDLQATILERLGFDHEKLTYEFQGRNFRLTDVHGKVINEVLT
;
A
#
# COMPACT_ATOMS: atom_id res chain seq x y z
N MET A 1 29.21 -3.15 -17.31
CA MET A 1 29.52 -1.89 -18.01
C MET A 1 29.16 -0.70 -17.13
N GLU A 2 27.89 -0.42 -16.80
CA GLU A 2 27.54 0.73 -15.92
C GLU A 2 28.09 0.63 -14.48
N PHE A 3 28.10 -0.56 -13.85
CA PHE A 3 28.72 -0.72 -12.51
C PHE A 3 30.24 -0.53 -12.52
N GLU A 4 30.93 -0.99 -13.57
CA GLU A 4 32.38 -0.84 -13.69
C GLU A 4 32.80 0.63 -13.90
N GLU A 5 31.90 1.46 -14.42
CA GLU A 5 32.14 2.90 -14.61
C GLU A 5 31.68 3.75 -13.42
N ALA A 6 30.57 3.40 -12.75
CA ALA A 6 30.00 4.19 -11.65
C ALA A 6 30.42 3.74 -10.25
N ASN A 7 30.83 2.47 -10.07
CA ASN A 7 31.17 1.83 -8.80
C ASN A 7 30.11 2.01 -7.70
N ASP A 8 28.83 2.13 -8.10
CA ASP A 8 27.70 2.38 -7.21
C ASP A 8 27.10 1.04 -6.70
N PRO A 9 27.16 0.76 -5.39
CA PRO A 9 26.57 -0.43 -4.78
C PRO A 9 25.05 -0.57 -5.01
N GLU A 10 24.35 0.54 -5.28
CA GLU A 10 22.91 0.53 -5.57
C GLU A 10 22.61 -0.21 -6.88
N ILE A 11 23.50 -0.11 -7.89
CA ILE A 11 23.35 -0.83 -9.16
C ILE A 11 23.40 -2.34 -8.92
N LEU A 12 24.36 -2.84 -8.14
CA LEU A 12 24.45 -4.25 -7.78
C LEU A 12 23.22 -4.73 -6.99
N THR A 13 22.71 -3.87 -6.10
CA THR A 13 21.51 -4.16 -5.30
C THR A 13 20.29 -4.30 -6.21
N ARG A 14 20.08 -3.37 -7.15
CA ARG A 14 18.99 -3.43 -8.14
C ARG A 14 19.10 -4.63 -9.07
N ILE A 15 20.31 -4.95 -9.57
CA ILE A 15 20.55 -6.16 -10.38
C ILE A 15 20.16 -7.41 -9.58
N SER A 16 20.60 -7.51 -8.32
CA SER A 16 20.27 -8.64 -7.45
C SER A 16 18.77 -8.77 -7.20
N GLN A 17 18.07 -7.65 -7.01
CA GLN A 17 16.62 -7.60 -6.88
C GLN A 17 15.91 -8.06 -8.16
N TYR A 18 16.34 -7.60 -9.34
CA TYR A 18 15.77 -8.02 -10.62
C TYR A 18 16.04 -9.49 -10.92
N GLU A 19 17.24 -10.01 -10.62
CA GLU A 19 17.55 -11.43 -10.75
C GLU A 19 16.72 -12.28 -9.80
N LEU A 20 16.53 -11.84 -8.56
CA LEU A 20 15.66 -12.53 -7.60
C LEU A 20 14.22 -12.56 -8.11
N ALA A 21 13.69 -11.42 -8.58
CA ALA A 21 12.36 -11.34 -9.18
C ALA A 21 12.23 -12.27 -10.40
N PHE A 22 13.24 -12.31 -11.27
CA PHE A 22 13.28 -13.22 -12.42
C PHE A 22 13.32 -14.69 -12.01
N ARG A 23 14.13 -15.06 -11.00
CA ARG A 23 14.16 -16.42 -10.43
C ARG A 23 12.83 -16.79 -9.80
N MET A 24 12.15 -15.86 -9.13
CA MET A 24 10.80 -16.09 -8.60
C MET A 24 9.78 -16.31 -9.72
N GLN A 25 9.84 -15.51 -10.79
CA GLN A 25 8.95 -15.66 -11.95
C GLN A 25 9.18 -16.98 -12.71
N THR A 26 10.43 -17.42 -12.82
CA THR A 26 10.80 -18.65 -13.54
C THR A 26 10.65 -19.92 -12.69
N SER A 27 10.76 -19.83 -11.36
CA SER A 27 10.67 -21.00 -10.49
C SER A 27 9.25 -21.49 -10.24
N VAL A 28 8.21 -20.65 -10.38
CA VAL A 28 6.82 -21.08 -10.21
C VAL A 28 5.85 -20.38 -11.19
N PRO A 29 5.86 -20.74 -12.50
CA PRO A 29 4.93 -20.21 -13.50
C PRO A 29 3.46 -20.36 -13.08
N GLU A 30 3.15 -21.45 -12.37
CA GLU A 30 1.81 -21.73 -11.87
C GLU A 30 1.31 -20.67 -10.89
N THR A 31 2.18 -20.07 -10.06
CA THR A 31 1.77 -19.01 -9.12
C THR A 31 1.34 -17.75 -9.85
N MET A 32 2.03 -17.42 -10.95
CA MET A 32 1.73 -16.28 -11.80
C MET A 32 0.51 -16.50 -12.70
N ASN A 33 0.10 -17.77 -12.90
CA ASN A 33 -1.09 -18.10 -13.66
C ASN A 33 -2.36 -17.91 -12.82
N ILE A 34 -3.13 -16.86 -13.13
CA ILE A 34 -4.46 -16.63 -12.55
C ILE A 34 -5.59 -17.22 -13.40
N ASN A 35 -5.31 -17.70 -14.61
CA ASN A 35 -6.35 -18.15 -15.55
C ASN A 35 -7.10 -19.41 -15.07
N ASP A 36 -6.46 -20.19 -14.21
CA ASP A 36 -7.01 -21.46 -13.71
C ASP A 36 -7.90 -21.26 -12.45
N GLU A 37 -8.07 -20.01 -12.00
CA GLU A 37 -8.96 -19.71 -10.88
C GLU A 37 -10.42 -19.93 -11.30
N PRO A 38 -11.27 -20.45 -10.39
CA PRO A 38 -12.68 -20.62 -10.70
C PRO A 38 -13.36 -19.31 -11.11
N GLU A 39 -14.34 -19.40 -12.00
CA GLU A 39 -15.10 -18.24 -12.49
C GLU A 39 -15.69 -17.36 -11.37
N TYR A 40 -16.14 -17.96 -10.26
CA TYR A 40 -16.67 -17.19 -9.13
C TYR A 40 -15.59 -16.34 -8.43
N ILE A 41 -14.32 -16.76 -8.46
CA ILE A 41 -13.18 -15.96 -7.95
C ILE A 41 -12.95 -14.79 -8.89
N HIS A 42 -12.95 -15.03 -10.21
CA HIS A 42 -12.81 -13.96 -11.19
C HIS A 42 -13.90 -12.90 -11.05
N GLN A 43 -15.15 -13.32 -10.85
CA GLN A 43 -16.28 -12.44 -10.59
C GLN A 43 -16.16 -11.69 -9.27
N MET A 44 -15.69 -12.36 -8.20
CA MET A 44 -15.51 -11.73 -6.89
C MET A 44 -14.50 -10.57 -6.97
N TYR A 45 -13.34 -10.79 -7.60
CA TYR A 45 -12.31 -9.77 -7.76
C TYR A 45 -12.60 -8.76 -8.88
N GLY A 46 -13.38 -9.12 -9.90
CA GLY A 46 -13.55 -8.32 -11.10
C GLY A 46 -12.34 -8.40 -12.04
N THR A 47 -11.67 -9.55 -12.08
CA THR A 47 -10.48 -9.76 -12.93
C THR A 47 -10.84 -9.94 -14.40
N ASN A 48 -9.90 -9.57 -15.27
CA ASN A 48 -9.93 -9.91 -16.69
C ASN A 48 -8.56 -10.48 -17.09
N PRO A 49 -8.37 -11.81 -17.00
CA PRO A 49 -7.06 -12.42 -17.22
C PRO A 49 -6.44 -12.04 -18.59
N GLY A 50 -5.11 -11.90 -18.62
CA GLY A 50 -4.39 -11.42 -19.80
C GLY A 50 -4.38 -9.91 -20.02
N GLN A 51 -5.12 -9.13 -19.22
CA GLN A 51 -5.08 -7.66 -19.24
C GLN A 51 -4.30 -7.10 -18.04
N ALA A 52 -3.72 -5.91 -18.19
CA ALA A 52 -3.17 -5.17 -17.06
C ALA A 52 -4.33 -4.57 -16.25
N SER A 53 -4.52 -5.02 -15.00
CA SER A 53 -5.52 -4.45 -14.10
C SER A 53 -5.14 -4.63 -12.63
N PHE A 54 -5.60 -3.70 -11.79
CA PHE A 54 -5.40 -3.78 -10.35
C PHE A 54 -6.08 -5.03 -9.75
N ALA A 55 -7.23 -5.44 -10.30
CA ALA A 55 -7.93 -6.65 -9.88
C ALA A 55 -7.10 -7.93 -10.12
N ASN A 56 -6.46 -8.07 -11.29
CA ASN A 56 -5.57 -9.19 -11.58
C ASN A 56 -4.38 -9.20 -10.60
N ASN A 57 -3.84 -8.02 -10.29
CA ASN A 57 -2.74 -7.90 -9.33
C ASN A 57 -3.17 -8.30 -7.91
N CYS A 58 -4.38 -7.94 -7.46
CA CYS A 58 -4.91 -8.40 -6.18
C CYS A 58 -5.06 -9.93 -6.11
N LEU A 59 -5.59 -10.56 -7.16
CA LEU A 59 -5.72 -12.02 -7.22
C LEU A 59 -4.35 -12.71 -7.22
N LEU A 60 -3.40 -12.16 -7.97
CA LEU A 60 -2.02 -12.62 -7.96
C LEU A 60 -1.37 -12.45 -6.58
N ALA A 61 -1.61 -11.31 -5.91
CA ALA A 61 -1.12 -11.07 -4.56
C ALA A 61 -1.61 -12.12 -3.57
N ARG A 62 -2.90 -12.51 -3.63
CA ARG A 62 -3.41 -13.62 -2.82
C ARG A 62 -2.63 -14.91 -3.09
N ARG A 63 -2.40 -15.26 -4.35
CA ARG A 63 -1.65 -16.48 -4.71
C ARG A 63 -0.20 -16.43 -4.22
N LEU A 64 0.45 -15.26 -4.27
CA LEU A 64 1.79 -15.07 -3.74
C LEU A 64 1.83 -15.26 -2.22
N VAL A 65 0.86 -14.69 -1.49
CA VAL A 65 0.72 -14.88 -0.03
C VAL A 65 0.49 -16.37 0.29
N GLU A 66 -0.39 -17.05 -0.44
CA GLU A 66 -0.65 -18.49 -0.30
C GLU A 66 0.60 -19.36 -0.55
N LYS A 67 1.56 -18.87 -1.34
CA LYS A 67 2.85 -19.53 -1.59
C LYS A 67 3.95 -19.08 -0.60
N GLY A 68 3.62 -18.29 0.41
CA GLY A 68 4.53 -17.85 1.46
C GLY A 68 5.42 -16.67 1.08
N VAL A 69 5.06 -15.89 0.06
CA VAL A 69 5.75 -14.62 -0.24
C VAL A 69 5.51 -13.66 0.92
N ARG A 70 6.60 -13.18 1.52
CA ARG A 70 6.60 -12.42 2.79
C ARG A 70 6.22 -10.95 2.65
N PHE A 71 6.34 -10.39 1.44
CA PHE A 71 6.04 -8.99 1.17
C PHE A 71 5.53 -8.85 -0.26
N VAL A 72 4.35 -8.26 -0.40
CA VAL A 72 3.71 -8.00 -1.69
C VAL A 72 3.25 -6.55 -1.69
N GLN A 73 3.67 -5.79 -2.71
CA GLN A 73 3.25 -4.41 -2.89
C GLN A 73 2.32 -4.31 -4.09
N LEU A 74 1.15 -3.73 -3.86
CA LEU A 74 0.21 -3.33 -4.91
C LEU A 74 0.26 -1.81 -5.05
N PHE A 75 0.32 -1.33 -6.28
CA PHE A 75 0.44 0.09 -6.57
C PHE A 75 -0.61 0.53 -7.60
N ASP A 76 -1.30 1.63 -7.29
CA ASP A 76 -2.15 2.39 -8.21
C ASP A 76 -1.82 3.87 -8.06
N ASN A 77 -1.67 4.58 -9.17
CA ASN A 77 -1.19 5.97 -9.21
C ASN A 77 -2.30 6.99 -9.52
N ARG A 78 -3.57 6.58 -9.53
CA ARG A 78 -4.67 7.41 -10.06
C ARG A 78 -5.45 8.18 -8.99
N TRP A 79 -4.91 8.23 -7.76
CA TRP A 79 -5.56 8.90 -6.63
C TRP A 79 -5.18 10.38 -6.48
N ASP A 80 -4.02 10.80 -7.02
CA ASP A 80 -3.51 12.17 -6.89
C ASP A 80 -4.20 13.14 -7.87
N THR A 81 -5.42 13.50 -7.53
CA THR A 81 -6.39 14.20 -8.40
C THR A 81 -6.34 15.71 -8.24
N HIS A 82 -5.65 16.41 -9.15
CA HIS A 82 -5.43 17.87 -9.13
C HIS A 82 -6.12 18.62 -10.28
N GLY A 83 -6.54 17.89 -11.30
CA GLY A 83 -7.02 18.48 -12.55
C GLY A 83 -8.52 18.67 -12.58
N VAL A 84 -9.03 18.79 -13.80
CA VAL A 84 -10.47 18.82 -14.06
C VAL A 84 -10.88 17.68 -14.97
N GLY A 85 -12.13 17.21 -14.80
CA GLY A 85 -12.76 16.24 -15.67
C GLY A 85 -12.36 14.78 -15.41
N ALA A 86 -12.74 13.90 -16.34
CA ALA A 86 -12.71 12.45 -16.17
C ALA A 86 -11.33 11.85 -15.90
N GLY A 87 -10.24 12.53 -16.28
CA GLY A 87 -8.87 12.03 -16.13
C GLY A 87 -8.30 12.23 -14.73
N ASN A 88 -8.50 13.42 -14.16
CA ASN A 88 -7.71 13.91 -13.02
C ASN A 88 -8.54 14.79 -12.05
N GLY A 89 -9.86 14.92 -12.25
CA GLY A 89 -10.76 15.61 -11.33
C GLY A 89 -11.30 14.71 -10.21
N VAL A 90 -11.68 15.32 -9.09
CA VAL A 90 -12.29 14.64 -7.94
C VAL A 90 -13.72 14.16 -8.21
N GLY A 91 -14.38 14.70 -9.22
CA GLY A 91 -15.65 14.20 -9.72
C GLY A 91 -15.54 12.80 -10.33
N GLU A 92 -15.44 12.73 -11.65
CA GLU A 92 -15.44 11.45 -12.36
C GLU A 92 -14.13 10.67 -12.20
N GLY A 93 -12.97 11.36 -12.22
CA GLY A 93 -11.65 10.74 -12.14
C GLY A 93 -11.47 9.95 -10.84
N MET A 94 -11.66 10.59 -9.68
CA MET A 94 -11.56 9.92 -8.39
C MET A 94 -12.59 8.81 -8.22
N ARG A 95 -13.86 9.02 -8.62
CA ARG A 95 -14.89 7.96 -8.56
C ARG A 95 -14.49 6.73 -9.37
N ARG A 96 -13.90 6.92 -10.55
CA ARG A 96 -13.38 5.83 -11.38
C ARG A 96 -12.21 5.13 -10.69
N SER A 97 -11.26 5.87 -10.11
CA SER A 97 -10.15 5.30 -9.35
C SER A 97 -10.64 4.48 -8.16
N CYS A 98 -11.58 5.00 -7.36
CA CYS A 98 -12.20 4.26 -6.26
C CYS A 98 -12.87 2.97 -6.74
N LYS A 99 -13.68 3.02 -7.81
CA LYS A 99 -14.33 1.83 -8.37
C LYS A 99 -13.34 0.76 -8.83
N ASN A 100 -12.18 1.16 -9.36
CA ASN A 100 -11.16 0.23 -9.84
C ASN A 100 -10.47 -0.55 -8.72
N ILE A 101 -10.41 0.00 -7.50
CA ILE A 101 -9.70 -0.62 -6.37
C ILE A 101 -10.65 -1.24 -5.33
N ASP A 102 -11.88 -0.71 -5.19
CA ASP A 102 -12.81 -1.07 -4.11
C ASP A 102 -13.17 -2.56 -4.12
N GLN A 103 -13.70 -3.06 -5.25
CA GLN A 103 -14.06 -4.46 -5.42
C GLN A 103 -12.87 -5.42 -5.22
N PRO A 104 -11.72 -5.27 -5.90
CA PRO A 104 -10.63 -6.23 -5.76
C PRO A 104 -9.94 -6.18 -4.38
N ILE A 105 -9.89 -5.05 -3.69
CA ILE A 105 -9.39 -4.99 -2.30
C ILE A 105 -10.36 -5.73 -1.37
N ALA A 106 -11.67 -5.49 -1.51
CA ALA A 106 -12.67 -6.19 -0.71
C ALA A 106 -12.62 -7.71 -0.96
N ALA A 107 -12.43 -8.13 -2.22
CA ALA A 107 -12.23 -9.52 -2.59
C ALA A 107 -10.97 -10.11 -1.97
N LEU A 108 -9.83 -9.42 -2.04
CA LEU A 108 -8.56 -9.86 -1.43
C LEU A 108 -8.72 -10.10 0.07
N LEU A 109 -9.29 -9.15 0.81
CA LEU A 109 -9.53 -9.29 2.25
C LEU A 109 -10.45 -10.47 2.58
N ARG A 110 -11.52 -10.67 1.80
CA ARG A 110 -12.45 -11.79 1.98
C ARG A 110 -11.81 -13.13 1.68
N ASP A 111 -11.04 -13.23 0.60
CA ASP A 111 -10.39 -14.45 0.15
C ASP A 111 -9.27 -14.85 1.12
N LEU A 112 -8.43 -13.91 1.55
CA LEU A 112 -7.44 -14.15 2.62
C LEU A 112 -8.12 -14.66 3.90
N LYS A 113 -9.24 -14.04 4.30
CA LYS A 113 -9.99 -14.48 5.49
C LYS A 113 -10.59 -15.87 5.31
N GLN A 114 -11.19 -16.19 4.16
CA GLN A 114 -11.77 -17.50 3.88
C GLN A 114 -10.72 -18.62 3.92
N ARG A 115 -9.48 -18.31 3.54
CA ARG A 115 -8.35 -19.24 3.56
C ARG A 115 -7.62 -19.30 4.90
N GLY A 116 -8.00 -18.49 5.88
CA GLY A 116 -7.29 -18.36 7.16
C GLY A 116 -5.96 -17.59 7.08
N LEU A 117 -5.62 -17.04 5.92
CA LEU A 117 -4.38 -16.28 5.67
C LEU A 117 -4.45 -14.84 6.19
N LEU A 118 -5.64 -14.32 6.54
CA LEU A 118 -5.72 -12.97 7.09
C LEU A 118 -5.22 -12.90 8.55
N ASP A 119 -5.20 -14.04 9.26
CA ASP A 119 -4.77 -14.07 10.65
C ASP A 119 -3.24 -13.93 10.79
N ASP A 120 -2.47 -14.32 9.77
CA ASP A 120 -1.01 -14.20 9.71
C ASP A 120 -0.49 -13.18 8.68
N THR A 121 -1.37 -12.60 7.86
CA THR A 121 -1.03 -11.55 6.89
C THR A 121 -1.50 -10.18 7.36
N LEU A 122 -0.58 -9.21 7.47
CA LEU A 122 -0.91 -7.81 7.66
C LEU A 122 -1.19 -7.16 6.29
N VAL A 123 -2.41 -6.68 6.08
CA VAL A 123 -2.76 -5.84 4.93
C VAL A 123 -2.72 -4.38 5.38
N VAL A 124 -1.88 -3.58 4.72
CA VAL A 124 -1.77 -2.13 4.94
C VAL A 124 -2.24 -1.42 3.68
N TRP A 125 -3.13 -0.45 3.84
CA TRP A 125 -3.62 0.38 2.74
C TRP A 125 -3.53 1.86 3.08
N GLY A 126 -3.15 2.65 2.10
CA GLY A 126 -3.14 4.10 2.19
C GLY A 126 -2.37 4.72 1.04
N GLY A 127 -2.17 6.04 1.15
CA GLY A 127 -1.32 6.82 0.26
C GLY A 127 -0.11 7.40 1.00
N GLU A 128 0.53 8.38 0.37
CA GLU A 128 1.75 9.01 0.88
C GLU A 128 1.46 10.29 1.68
N PHE A 129 0.33 10.94 1.39
CA PHE A 129 -0.13 12.19 1.97
C PHE A 129 -1.64 12.35 1.74
N GLY A 130 -2.23 13.38 2.33
CA GLY A 130 -3.66 13.68 2.20
C GLY A 130 -4.00 14.56 1.02
N ARG A 131 -5.29 14.85 0.88
CA ARG A 131 -5.82 15.83 -0.08
C ARG A 131 -6.62 16.86 0.68
N THR A 132 -6.45 18.14 0.34
CA THR A 132 -7.14 19.22 1.05
C THR A 132 -8.66 19.03 0.93
N PRO A 133 -9.45 19.46 1.93
CA PRO A 133 -10.90 19.40 1.82
C PRO A 133 -11.47 20.47 0.88
N MET A 134 -10.67 21.49 0.58
CA MET A 134 -11.00 22.54 -0.40
C MET A 134 -10.74 22.06 -1.82
N MET A 135 -11.56 22.52 -2.77
CA MET A 135 -11.25 22.25 -4.17
C MET A 135 -10.12 23.18 -4.65
N GLU A 136 -9.42 22.76 -5.69
CA GLU A 136 -8.34 23.51 -6.34
C GLU A 136 -8.74 23.81 -7.79
N SER A 137 -8.39 25.02 -8.27
CA SER A 137 -8.41 25.38 -9.69
C SER A 137 -6.99 25.42 -10.24
N ARG A 138 -6.35 24.25 -10.38
CA ARG A 138 -4.94 24.18 -10.76
C ARG A 138 -4.66 24.68 -12.17
N THR A 139 -5.60 24.45 -13.08
CA THR A 139 -5.49 24.83 -14.50
C THR A 139 -6.11 26.19 -14.81
N GLY A 140 -6.75 26.85 -13.83
CA GLY A 140 -7.57 28.05 -14.05
C GLY A 140 -8.91 27.77 -14.76
N GLU A 141 -9.19 26.51 -15.12
CA GLU A 141 -10.44 26.05 -15.70
C GLU A 141 -11.15 25.15 -14.70
N GLY A 142 -12.35 25.52 -14.25
CA GLY A 142 -13.12 24.73 -13.29
C GLY A 142 -12.53 24.68 -11.88
N PHE A 143 -13.25 24.00 -10.97
CA PHE A 143 -12.92 23.87 -9.55
C PHE A 143 -13.27 22.44 -9.13
N ASP A 144 -12.43 21.48 -9.56
CA ASP A 144 -12.67 20.04 -9.41
C ASP A 144 -11.38 19.28 -9.05
N GLY A 145 -10.31 19.99 -8.68
CA GLY A 145 -9.09 19.39 -8.10
C GLY A 145 -9.10 19.45 -6.58
N ARG A 146 -8.05 18.92 -5.95
CA ARG A 146 -7.66 19.20 -4.55
C ARG A 146 -6.17 19.48 -4.54
N ASP A 147 -5.62 20.04 -3.46
CA ASP A 147 -4.16 20.19 -3.32
C ASP A 147 -3.61 19.08 -2.41
N HIS A 148 -2.28 18.91 -2.40
CA HIS A 148 -1.59 18.05 -1.44
C HIS A 148 -1.84 18.54 0.00
N HIS A 149 -2.06 17.60 0.91
CA HIS A 149 -2.33 17.91 2.31
C HIS A 149 -1.42 17.16 3.25
N LEU A 150 -0.61 17.91 3.97
CA LEU A 150 0.40 17.39 4.88
C LEU A 150 -0.09 17.22 6.33
N GLU A 151 -1.23 17.84 6.68
CA GLU A 151 -1.69 17.88 8.07
C GLU A 151 -2.50 16.64 8.48
N ALA A 152 -3.21 16.02 7.54
CA ALA A 152 -4.08 14.88 7.83
C ALA A 152 -4.32 14.00 6.60
N PHE A 153 -4.30 12.68 6.81
CA PHE A 153 -4.75 11.67 5.85
C PHE A 153 -5.11 10.37 6.59
N THR A 154 -5.68 9.41 5.86
CA THR A 154 -6.14 8.14 6.43
C THR A 154 -5.36 6.97 5.86
N MET A 155 -4.99 6.05 6.73
CA MET A 155 -4.54 4.71 6.38
C MET A 155 -5.36 3.70 7.19
N TRP A 156 -5.47 2.48 6.69
CA TRP A 156 -6.06 1.39 7.47
C TRP A 156 -5.20 0.14 7.39
N MET A 157 -5.34 -0.71 8.42
CA MET A 157 -4.69 -2.00 8.51
C MET A 157 -5.72 -3.09 8.81
N ALA A 158 -5.49 -4.29 8.32
CA ALA A 158 -6.32 -5.46 8.58
C ALA A 158 -5.48 -6.73 8.70
N GLY A 159 -5.93 -7.67 9.53
CA GLY A 159 -5.23 -8.93 9.76
C GLY A 159 -4.11 -8.84 10.80
N ALA A 160 -3.37 -9.94 10.98
CA ALA A 160 -2.17 -10.03 11.84
C ALA A 160 -2.29 -9.31 13.20
N GLY A 161 -3.37 -9.57 13.96
CA GLY A 161 -3.54 -9.00 15.31
C GLY A 161 -3.85 -7.51 15.37
N VAL A 162 -4.33 -6.89 14.28
CA VAL A 162 -4.90 -5.54 14.32
C VAL A 162 -6.36 -5.60 14.81
N LYS A 163 -6.77 -4.65 15.67
CA LYS A 163 -8.13 -4.56 16.21
C LYS A 163 -9.16 -4.39 15.09
N LYS A 164 -10.21 -5.20 15.15
CA LYS A 164 -11.32 -5.16 14.20
C LYS A 164 -12.27 -4.01 14.52
N GLY A 165 -12.70 -3.26 13.51
CA GLY A 165 -13.69 -2.20 13.66
C GLY A 165 -13.24 -1.02 14.54
N HIS A 166 -11.93 -0.83 14.69
CA HIS A 166 -11.35 0.24 15.49
C HIS A 166 -11.02 1.44 14.60
N ILE A 167 -11.38 2.63 15.06
CA ILE A 167 -11.00 3.92 14.47
C ILE A 167 -10.04 4.56 15.45
N HIS A 168 -8.87 4.98 14.96
CA HIS A 168 -7.85 5.63 15.76
C HIS A 168 -7.67 7.08 15.30
N GLY A 169 -7.87 8.01 16.24
CA GLY A 169 -7.78 9.45 15.99
C GLY A 169 -8.98 10.03 15.25
N ALA A 170 -8.99 11.36 15.12
CA ALA A 170 -10.02 12.10 14.43
C ALA A 170 -9.47 13.41 13.86
N THR A 171 -10.10 13.89 12.79
CA THR A 171 -9.86 15.23 12.24
C THR A 171 -10.90 16.23 12.70
N ASP A 172 -10.66 17.51 12.49
CA ASP A 172 -11.71 18.52 12.57
C ASP A 172 -12.87 18.25 11.59
N GLU A 173 -13.95 19.03 11.73
CA GLU A 173 -15.21 18.85 11.00
C GLU A 173 -15.04 18.83 9.47
N ILE A 174 -14.05 19.55 8.95
CA ILE A 174 -13.80 19.63 7.51
C ILE A 174 -12.68 18.69 7.06
N GLY A 175 -12.01 17.98 7.98
CA GLY A 175 -10.92 17.06 7.65
C GLY A 175 -9.56 17.75 7.45
N TYR A 176 -9.37 18.96 7.97
CA TYR A 176 -8.14 19.72 7.74
C TYR A 176 -7.03 19.35 8.75
N TYR A 177 -7.29 19.37 10.05
CA TYR A 177 -6.30 19.03 11.07
C TYR A 177 -6.68 17.78 11.84
N GLY A 178 -5.70 16.95 12.18
CA GLY A 178 -5.87 15.93 13.22
C GLY A 178 -6.05 16.59 14.59
N ILE A 179 -7.18 16.34 15.26
CA ILE A 179 -7.52 16.94 16.56
C ILE A 179 -7.48 15.94 17.72
N GLU A 180 -7.51 14.64 17.43
CA GLU A 180 -7.45 13.58 18.44
C GLU A 180 -6.60 12.41 17.91
N GLY A 181 -5.87 11.73 18.81
CA GLY A 181 -5.17 10.48 18.48
C GLY A 181 -4.20 10.61 17.31
N ARG A 182 -3.54 11.77 17.16
CA ARG A 182 -2.59 12.01 16.07
C ARG A 182 -1.43 11.02 16.15
N THR A 183 -1.15 10.35 15.05
CA THR A 183 -0.01 9.44 14.88
C THR A 183 0.93 9.98 13.84
N HIS A 184 2.24 9.83 14.06
CA HIS A 184 3.23 10.15 13.04
C HIS A 184 3.47 8.95 12.11
N VAL A 185 3.97 9.17 10.88
CA VAL A 185 4.33 8.07 9.97
C VAL A 185 5.37 7.11 10.56
N HIS A 186 6.24 7.63 11.42
CA HIS A 186 7.21 6.81 12.18
C HIS A 186 6.52 5.86 13.15
N ASP A 187 5.39 6.26 13.77
CA ASP A 187 4.63 5.41 14.69
C ASP A 187 3.92 4.29 13.91
N LEU A 188 3.38 4.61 12.74
CA LEU A 188 2.80 3.63 11.83
C LEU A 188 3.85 2.60 11.39
N GLN A 189 5.02 3.05 10.94
CA GLN A 189 6.12 2.17 10.54
C GLN A 189 6.63 1.31 11.70
N ALA A 190 6.75 1.87 12.90
CA ALA A 190 7.09 1.11 14.10
C ALA A 190 6.06 0.01 14.38
N THR A 191 4.77 0.34 14.24
CA THR A 191 3.65 -0.60 14.43
C THR A 191 3.65 -1.72 13.38
N ILE A 192 3.92 -1.40 12.11
CA ILE A 192 4.04 -2.40 11.04
C ILE A 192 5.22 -3.34 11.31
N LEU A 193 6.39 -2.79 11.68
CA LEU A 193 7.57 -3.59 11.99
C LEU A 193 7.33 -4.52 13.19
N GLU A 194 6.65 -4.03 14.22
CA GLU A 194 6.27 -4.84 15.37
C GLU A 194 5.34 -6.00 14.98
N ARG A 195 4.36 -5.77 14.10
CA ARG A 195 3.50 -6.83 13.55
C ARG A 195 4.25 -7.84 12.69
N LEU A 196 5.36 -7.44 12.08
CA LEU A 196 6.28 -8.33 11.36
C LEU A 196 7.26 -9.06 12.29
N GLY A 197 7.18 -8.83 13.62
CA GLY A 197 8.05 -9.45 14.62
C GLY A 197 9.41 -8.77 14.78
N PHE A 198 9.58 -7.55 14.26
CA PHE A 198 10.80 -6.77 14.41
C PHE A 198 10.72 -5.73 15.52
N ASP A 199 11.82 -5.59 16.25
CA ASP A 199 12.07 -4.42 17.08
C ASP A 199 12.60 -3.30 16.18
N HIS A 200 11.78 -2.27 15.93
CA HIS A 200 12.13 -1.18 15.01
C HIS A 200 13.37 -0.40 15.45
N GLU A 201 13.72 -0.44 16.74
CA GLU A 201 14.89 0.24 17.28
C GLU A 201 16.19 -0.51 17.04
N LYS A 202 16.10 -1.85 16.89
CA LYS A 202 17.24 -2.75 16.67
C LYS A 202 17.47 -3.09 15.21
N LEU A 203 16.45 -2.94 14.35
CA LEU A 203 16.59 -3.12 12.91
C LEU A 203 17.33 -1.92 12.30
N THR A 204 18.65 -1.95 12.40
CA THR A 204 19.53 -0.88 11.92
C THR A 204 20.49 -1.36 10.84
N TYR A 205 20.93 -0.45 9.98
CA TYR A 205 22.03 -0.67 9.05
C TYR A 205 23.02 0.51 9.09
N GLU A 206 24.30 0.26 8.84
CA GLU A 206 25.30 1.32 8.78
C GLU A 206 25.23 2.06 7.44
N PHE A 207 25.06 3.37 7.51
CA PHE A 207 25.13 4.25 6.34
C PHE A 207 25.79 5.58 6.75
N GLN A 208 26.80 6.01 5.98
CA GLN A 208 27.55 7.26 6.24
C GLN A 208 28.02 7.45 7.70
N GLY A 209 28.45 6.37 8.36
CA GLY A 209 29.00 6.42 9.72
C GLY A 209 27.95 6.49 10.84
N ARG A 210 26.68 6.24 10.53
CA ARG A 210 25.59 6.17 11.51
C ARG A 210 24.79 4.88 11.33
N ASN A 211 24.27 4.35 12.43
CA ASN A 211 23.23 3.32 12.40
C ASN A 211 21.89 3.96 12.03
N PHE A 212 21.44 3.73 10.80
CA PHE A 212 20.14 4.14 10.29
C PHE A 212 19.09 3.10 10.62
N ARG A 213 17.88 3.54 10.99
CA ARG A 213 16.66 2.72 11.10
C ARG A 213 15.53 3.42 10.37
N LEU A 214 14.52 2.65 9.92
CA LEU A 214 13.39 3.18 9.14
C LEU A 214 12.63 4.32 9.85
N THR A 215 12.57 4.25 11.18
CA THR A 215 11.87 5.21 12.04
C THR A 215 12.76 6.36 12.52
N ASP A 216 13.99 6.47 11.98
CA ASP A 216 15.03 7.44 12.35
C ASP A 216 15.27 7.55 13.87
N VAL A 217 15.05 8.69 14.52
CA VAL A 217 15.14 8.84 15.99
C VAL A 217 13.76 8.86 16.66
N HIS A 218 12.73 8.47 15.93
CA HIS A 218 11.33 8.58 16.32
C HIS A 218 10.64 7.20 16.29
N GLY A 219 9.31 7.23 16.38
CA GLY A 219 8.44 6.06 16.27
C GLY A 219 8.17 5.44 17.63
N LYS A 220 6.88 5.22 17.91
CA LYS A 220 6.41 4.32 18.97
C LYS A 220 5.35 3.40 18.39
N VAL A 221 5.30 2.17 18.88
CA VAL A 221 4.23 1.23 18.53
C VAL A 221 2.89 1.77 19.04
N ILE A 222 1.89 1.82 18.16
CA ILE A 222 0.54 2.27 18.47
C ILE A 222 -0.23 1.08 19.07
N ASN A 223 0.00 0.80 20.35
CA ASN A 223 -0.60 -0.35 21.04
C ASN A 223 -2.14 -0.29 21.05
N GLU A 224 -2.72 0.90 20.93
CA GLU A 224 -4.15 1.13 20.90
C GLU A 224 -4.84 0.45 19.71
N VAL A 225 -4.13 0.21 18.60
CA VAL A 225 -4.69 -0.44 17.40
C VAL A 225 -4.45 -1.95 17.33
N LEU A 226 -3.77 -2.52 18.32
CA LEU A 226 -3.33 -3.93 18.33
C LEU A 226 -4.10 -4.77 19.37
N THR A 227 -4.33 -6.05 19.07
CA THR A 227 -4.98 -7.02 19.98
C THR A 227 -4.01 -7.64 20.96
#